data_AF-A0A520SZM5-F1
#
_entry.id   AF-A0A520SZM5-F1
#
_cell.length_a   1.000
_cell.length_b   1.000
_cell.length_c   1.000
_cell.angle_alpha   90.00
_cell.angle_beta   90.00
_cell.angle_gamma   90.00
#
_symmetry.space_group_name_H-M   'P 1'
#
loop_
_entity.id
_entity.type
_entity.pdbx_description
1 polymer ?
#
loop_
_entity_poly.entity_id
_entity_poly.type
_entity_poly.pdbx_seq_one_letter_code
_entity_poly.pdbx_strand_id
1 'polypeptide(L)'
;MIITCICGKYEFEVNKKELPKEGRNVQCGVCNEKWFQTPFEKKGKISSPNTTHYFAYSFLVLLIAVSFIGVMETFREDLVYHFPKIDQYYKFIENISQNVLDELNYLFRSFRL
;
A
#
# COMPACT_ATOMS: atom_id res chain seq x y z
N MET A 1 -7.28 16.08 -27.76
CA MET A 1 -7.92 14.98 -27.00
C MET A 1 -6.98 13.80 -27.06
N ILE A 2 -6.80 13.07 -25.97
CA ILE A 2 -5.90 11.92 -25.96
C ILE A 2 -6.71 10.68 -26.32
N ILE A 3 -6.24 9.90 -27.29
CA ILE A 3 -6.75 8.57 -27.60
C ILE A 3 -5.67 7.53 -27.32
N THR A 4 -6.08 6.40 -26.76
CA THR A 4 -5.18 5.28 -26.48
C THR A 4 -5.30 4.26 -27.59
N CYS A 5 -4.18 3.70 -28.03
CA CYS A 5 -4.18 2.61 -28.98
C CYS A 5 -4.86 1.36 -28.39
N ILE A 6 -5.53 0.57 -29.24
CA ILE A 6 -6.14 -0.70 -28.85
C ILE A 6 -5.13 -1.71 -28.25
N CYS A 7 -3.85 -1.60 -28.58
CA CYS A 7 -2.80 -2.43 -27.96
C CYS A 7 -2.47 -2.03 -26.51
N GLY A 8 -2.97 -0.89 -26.03
CA GLY A 8 -2.82 -0.42 -24.65
C GLY A 8 -1.45 0.18 -24.30
N LYS A 9 -0.52 0.30 -25.25
CA LYS A 9 0.87 0.73 -25.00
C LYS A 9 1.18 2.18 -25.37
N TYR A 10 0.35 2.81 -26.21
CA TYR A 10 0.64 4.11 -26.81
C TYR A 10 -0.56 5.05 -26.73
N GLU A 11 -0.30 6.33 -26.49
CA GLU A 11 -1.28 7.40 -26.42
C GLU A 11 -0.94 8.51 -27.41
N PHE A 12 -1.96 9.10 -28.03
CA PHE A 12 -1.81 10.11 -29.07
C PHE A 12 -2.68 11.32 -28.77
N GLU A 13 -2.09 12.53 -28.85
CA GLU A 13 -2.84 13.78 -28.79
C GLU A 13 -3.40 14.11 -30.18
N VAL A 14 -4.73 14.20 -30.29
CA VAL A 14 -5.44 14.44 -31.55
C VAL A 14 -6.33 15.67 -31.46
N ASN A 15 -6.47 16.42 -32.57
CA ASN A 15 -7.35 17.58 -32.60
C ASN A 15 -8.83 17.16 -32.60
N LYS A 16 -9.69 17.91 -31.88
CA LYS A 16 -11.14 17.65 -31.85
C LYS A 16 -11.79 17.79 -33.24
N LYS A 17 -11.19 18.56 -34.16
CA LYS A 17 -11.68 18.74 -35.53
C LYS A 17 -11.49 17.47 -36.39
N GLU A 18 -10.56 16.60 -36.03
CA GLU A 18 -10.20 15.42 -36.81
C GLU A 18 -11.04 14.18 -36.45
N LEU A 19 -11.69 14.18 -35.29
CA LEU A 19 -12.64 13.15 -34.86
C LEU A 19 -14.07 13.72 -34.82
N PRO A 20 -14.89 13.48 -35.85
CA PRO A 20 -16.30 13.86 -35.85
C PRO A 20 -17.07 13.09 -34.77
N LYS A 21 -18.23 13.63 -34.35
CA LYS A 21 -19.09 13.02 -33.30
C LYS A 21 -19.52 11.59 -33.63
N GLU A 22 -19.62 11.28 -34.91
CA GLU A 22 -19.99 9.96 -35.45
C GLU A 22 -18.86 8.92 -35.28
N GLY A 23 -17.64 9.35 -34.94
CA GLY A 23 -16.44 8.52 -34.90
C GLY A 23 -15.76 8.35 -36.26
N ARG A 24 -14.56 7.77 -36.27
CA ARG A 24 -13.76 7.50 -37.48
C ARG A 24 -12.83 6.31 -37.25
N ASN A 25 -12.52 5.56 -38.31
CA ASN A 25 -11.43 4.58 -38.29
C ASN A 25 -10.06 5.29 -38.19
N VAL A 26 -9.27 4.91 -37.19
CA VAL A 26 -7.92 5.40 -36.94
C VAL A 26 -6.92 4.25 -37.02
N GLN A 27 -5.67 4.58 -37.28
CA GLN A 27 -4.56 3.62 -37.35
C GLN A 27 -3.44 4.06 -36.42
N CYS A 28 -2.85 3.12 -35.68
CA CYS A 28 -1.67 3.37 -34.87
C CYS A 28 -0.44 3.54 -35.77
N GLY A 29 0.33 4.62 -35.59
CA GLY A 29 1.60 4.81 -36.29
C GLY A 29 2.76 3.94 -35.78
N VAL A 30 2.58 3.20 -34.69
CA VAL A 30 3.65 2.39 -34.05
C VAL A 30 3.42 0.89 -34.23
N CYS A 31 2.20 0.39 -33.95
CA CYS A 31 1.86 -1.03 -34.08
C CYS A 31 0.97 -1.36 -35.29
N ASN A 32 0.61 -0.38 -36.12
CA ASN A 32 -0.24 -0.52 -37.33
C ASN A 32 -1.66 -1.09 -37.12
N GLU A 33 -2.10 -1.27 -35.88
CA GLU A 33 -3.48 -1.62 -35.52
C GLU A 33 -4.48 -0.57 -36.02
N LYS A 34 -5.62 -1.03 -36.54
CA LYS A 34 -6.72 -0.17 -37.01
C LYS A 34 -7.96 -0.41 -36.18
N TRP A 35 -8.60 0.66 -35.71
CA TRP A 35 -9.83 0.55 -34.92
C TRP A 35 -10.75 1.73 -35.18
N PHE A 36 -12.03 1.57 -34.84
CA PHE A 36 -13.00 2.64 -34.90
C PHE A 36 -12.99 3.45 -33.59
N GLN A 37 -12.68 4.74 -33.67
CA GLN A 37 -12.59 5.63 -32.52
C GLN A 37 -13.76 6.62 -32.52
N THR A 38 -14.62 6.50 -31.51
CA THR A 38 -15.64 7.53 -31.20
C THR A 38 -15.06 8.59 -30.26
N PRO A 39 -15.48 9.86 -30.34
CA PRO A 39 -15.11 10.86 -29.34
C PRO A 39 -15.67 10.42 -27.99
N PHE A 40 -14.77 10.17 -27.03
CA PHE A 40 -15.17 9.81 -25.67
C PHE A 40 -15.97 10.97 -25.06
N GLU A 41 -17.26 10.76 -24.80
CA GLU A 41 -17.95 11.58 -23.84
C GLU A 41 -17.31 11.32 -22.48
N LYS A 42 -16.75 12.38 -21.89
CA LYS A 42 -16.12 12.35 -20.58
C LYS A 42 -17.20 12.14 -19.52
N LYS A 43 -17.81 10.95 -19.44
CA LYS A 43 -18.39 10.49 -18.18
C LYS A 43 -17.25 10.54 -17.20
N GLY A 44 -17.37 11.37 -16.16
CA GLY A 44 -16.33 11.62 -15.17
C GLY A 44 -15.89 10.32 -14.52
N LYS A 45 -14.99 9.59 -15.18
CA LYS A 45 -14.17 8.58 -14.55
C LYS A 45 -13.22 9.39 -13.68
N ILE A 46 -13.60 9.57 -12.41
CA ILE A 46 -12.62 9.56 -11.34
C ILE A 46 -11.93 8.21 -11.51
N SER A 47 -10.90 8.18 -12.34
CA SER A 47 -9.92 7.11 -12.35
C SER A 47 -9.17 7.27 -11.04
N SER A 48 -9.78 6.78 -9.96
CA SER A 48 -9.02 6.32 -8.82
C SER A 48 -8.24 5.12 -9.37
N PRO A 49 -6.92 5.22 -9.58
CA PRO A 49 -6.14 4.02 -9.76
C PRO A 49 -6.37 3.19 -8.49
N ASN A 50 -6.62 1.90 -8.65
CA ASN A 50 -6.61 0.92 -7.56
C ASN A 50 -5.16 0.73 -7.06
N THR A 51 -4.49 1.82 -6.68
CA THR A 51 -3.26 1.80 -5.91
C THR A 51 -3.63 1.26 -4.53
N THR A 52 -3.16 0.05 -4.28
CA THR A 52 -3.36 -0.73 -3.06
C THR A 52 -2.94 0.06 -1.83
N HIS A 53 -3.90 0.74 -1.19
CA HIS A 53 -3.74 1.44 0.10
C HIS A 53 -3.36 0.52 1.28
N TYR A 54 -3.10 -0.77 1.03
CA TYR A 54 -2.62 -1.74 2.01
C TYR A 54 -1.31 -1.32 2.67
N PHE A 55 -0.33 -0.81 1.91
CA PHE A 55 0.95 -0.38 2.48
C PHE A 55 0.78 0.84 3.41
N ALA A 56 -0.07 1.80 3.03
CA ALA A 56 -0.39 2.96 3.86
C ALA A 56 -1.16 2.56 5.13
N TYR A 57 -2.12 1.65 5.00
CA TYR A 57 -2.88 1.13 6.14
C TYR A 57 -2.01 0.32 7.10
N SER A 58 -1.08 -0.50 6.58
CA SER A 58 -0.10 -1.24 7.38
C SER A 58 0.77 -0.30 8.22
N PHE A 59 1.27 0.77 7.61
CA PHE A 59 2.03 1.79 8.33
C PHE A 59 1.19 2.49 9.41
N LEU A 60 -0.06 2.81 9.11
CA LEU A 60 -0.99 3.41 10.08
C LEU A 60 -1.24 2.48 11.28
N VAL A 61 -1.48 1.17 11.03
CA VAL A 61 -1.66 0.18 12.09
C VAL A 61 -0.40 0.07 12.96
N LEU A 62 0.78 0.11 12.36
CA LEU A 62 2.05 0.11 13.11
C LEU A 62 2.16 1.32 14.02
N LEU A 63 1.80 2.52 13.55
CA LEU A 63 1.80 3.73 14.37
C LEU A 63 0.83 3.62 15.56
N ILE A 64 -0.36 3.06 15.35
CA ILE A 64 -1.33 2.82 16.43
C ILE A 64 -0.76 1.83 17.45
N ALA A 65 -0.14 0.74 16.99
CA ALA A 65 0.45 -0.25 17.88
C ALA A 65 1.57 0.34 18.75
N VAL A 66 2.47 1.12 18.16
CA VAL A 66 3.56 1.79 18.91
C VAL A 66 3.00 2.77 19.93
N SER A 67 1.98 3.54 19.55
CA SER A 67 1.29 4.45 20.49
C SER A 67 0.67 3.68 21.66
N PHE A 68 0.00 2.56 21.40
CA PHE A 68 -0.61 1.74 22.43
C PHE A 68 0.43 1.12 23.37
N ILE A 69 1.56 0.64 22.85
CA ILE A 69 2.66 0.11 23.66
C ILE A 69 3.19 1.20 24.61
N GLY A 70 3.40 2.42 24.12
CA GLY A 70 3.86 3.54 24.97
C GLY A 70 2.87 3.90 26.08
N VAL A 71 1.58 3.84 25.79
CA VAL A 71 0.52 4.03 26.80
C VAL A 71 0.59 2.93 27.86
N MET A 72 0.67 1.67 27.44
CA MET A 72 0.78 0.53 28.35
C MET A 72 2.03 0.60 29.24
N GLU A 73 3.16 1.08 28.69
CA GLU A 73 4.38 1.30 29.46
C GLU A 73 4.20 2.39 30.52
N THR A 74 3.59 3.51 30.13
CA THR A 74 3.37 4.65 31.03
C THR A 74 2.47 4.29 32.21
N PHE A 75 1.43 3.49 31.96
CA PHE A 75 0.49 3.05 33.00
C PHE A 75 0.90 1.74 33.68
N ARG A 76 2.09 1.20 33.42
CA ARG A 76 2.55 -0.08 33.96
C ARG A 76 2.38 -0.16 35.48
N GLU A 77 2.89 0.82 36.21
CA GLU A 77 2.90 0.81 37.68
C GLU A 77 1.48 0.90 38.26
N ASP A 78 0.64 1.76 37.69
CA ASP A 78 -0.77 1.89 38.08
C ASP A 78 -1.55 0.60 37.80
N LEU A 79 -1.27 -0.07 36.67
CA LEU A 79 -1.90 -1.35 36.32
C LEU A 79 -1.48 -2.46 37.29
N VAL A 80 -0.19 -2.54 37.65
CA VAL A 80 0.32 -3.51 38.63
C VAL A 80 -0.25 -3.23 40.02
N TYR A 81 -0.38 -1.97 40.39
CA TYR A 81 -0.94 -1.56 41.68
C TYR A 81 -2.41 -2.01 41.82
N HIS A 82 -3.24 -1.74 40.81
CA HIS A 82 -4.66 -2.11 40.84
C HIS A 82 -4.87 -3.62 40.62
N PHE A 83 -3.97 -4.26 39.87
CA PHE A 83 -4.05 -5.69 39.54
C PHE A 83 -2.69 -6.36 39.79
N PRO A 84 -2.40 -6.80 41.02
CA PRO A 84 -1.09 -7.36 41.39
C PRO A 84 -0.74 -8.66 40.64
N LYS A 85 -1.74 -9.32 40.02
CA LYS A 85 -1.53 -10.49 39.16
C LYS A 85 -0.78 -10.15 37.86
N ILE A 86 -0.81 -8.88 37.41
CA ILE A 86 -0.15 -8.43 36.18
C ILE A 86 1.38 -8.38 36.35
N ASP A 87 1.90 -8.18 37.57
CA ASP A 87 3.36 -8.22 37.84
C ASP A 87 4.00 -9.53 37.38
N GLN A 88 3.37 -10.66 37.73
CA GLN A 88 3.85 -11.99 37.30
C GLN A 88 3.82 -12.15 35.79
N TYR A 89 2.82 -11.57 35.13
CA TYR A 89 2.72 -11.58 33.67
C TYR A 89 3.84 -10.74 33.03
N TYR A 90 4.13 -9.54 33.55
CA TYR A 90 5.22 -8.71 33.02
C TYR A 90 6.58 -9.41 33.15
N LYS A 91 6.88 -10.03 34.31
CA LYS A 91 8.11 -10.80 34.51
C LYS A 91 8.22 -11.99 33.56
N PHE A 92 7.11 -12.66 33.27
CA PHE A 92 7.07 -13.75 32.30
C PHE A 92 7.38 -13.26 30.87
N ILE A 93 6.78 -12.14 30.46
CA ILE A 93 7.03 -11.53 29.15
C ILE A 93 8.48 -11.06 29.03
N GLU A 94 9.04 -10.45 30.06
CA GLU A 94 10.45 -10.03 30.09
C GLU A 94 11.39 -11.22 29.94
N ASN A 95 11.16 -12.31 30.68
CA ASN A 95 11.94 -13.53 30.57
C ASN A 95 11.89 -14.14 29.16
N ILE A 96 10.71 -14.17 28.53
CA ILE A 96 10.60 -14.61 27.12
C ILE A 96 11.38 -13.67 26.20
N SER A 97 11.23 -12.36 26.38
CA SER A 97 11.91 -11.37 25.55
C SER A 97 13.42 -11.53 25.60
N GLN A 98 13.99 -11.74 26.79
CA GLN A 98 15.43 -11.97 26.96
C GLN A 98 15.87 -13.28 26.28
N ASN A 99 15.16 -14.38 26.53
CA ASN A 99 15.49 -15.66 25.91
C ASN A 99 15.44 -15.60 24.36
N VAL A 100 14.46 -14.91 23.79
CA VAL A 100 14.35 -14.74 22.33
C VAL A 100 15.51 -13.90 21.79
N LEU A 101 15.89 -12.83 22.49
CA LEU A 101 17.03 -11.99 22.09
C LEU A 101 18.35 -12.77 22.14
N ASP A 102 18.55 -13.60 23.16
CA ASP A 102 19.75 -14.44 23.28
C ASP A 102 19.84 -15.48 22.16
N GLU A 103 18.72 -16.14 21.85
CA GLU A 103 18.66 -17.13 20.76
C GLU A 103 18.89 -16.45 19.40
N LEU A 104 18.29 -15.28 19.16
CA LEU A 104 18.51 -14.49 17.95
C LEU A 104 19.96 -14.01 17.84
N ASN A 105 20.57 -13.55 18.94
CA ASN A 105 21.97 -13.14 18.97
C ASN A 105 22.90 -14.32 18.68
N TYR A 106 22.59 -15.49 19.22
CA TYR A 106 23.33 -16.73 18.92
C TYR A 106 23.23 -17.08 17.43
N LEU A 107 22.02 -17.09 16.86
CA LEU A 107 21.80 -17.35 15.43
C LEU A 107 22.47 -16.30 14.53
N PHE A 108 22.43 -15.02 14.90
CA PHE A 108 23.07 -13.96 14.13
C PHE A 108 24.60 -14.09 14.17
N ARG A 109 25.15 -14.52 15.31
CA ARG A 109 26.58 -14.78 15.47
C ARG A 109 27.03 -16.01 14.66
N SER A 110 26.20 -17.05 14.56
CA SER A 110 26.50 -18.24 13.77
C SER A 110 26.41 -17.98 12.25
N PHE A 111 25.54 -17.07 11.82
CA PHE A 111 25.44 -16.65 10.41
C PHE A 111 26.56 -15.71 9.95
N ARG A 112 27.33 -15.14 10.88
CA ARG A 112 28.41 -14.17 10.61
C ARG A 112 29.81 -14.81 10.53
N LEU A 113 29.91 -16.14 10.55
CA LEU A 113 31.10 -16.95 10.26
C LEU A 113 31.10 -17.41 8.79
#